data_AF-A0A954BXG0-F1
#
_entry.id   AF-A0A954BXG0-F1
#
_cell.length_a   1.000
_cell.length_b   1.000
_cell.length_c   1.000
_cell.angle_alpha   90.00
_cell.angle_beta   90.00
_cell.angle_gamma   90.00
#
_symmetry.space_group_name_H-M   'P 1'
#
loop_
_entity.id
_entity.type
_entity.pdbx_description
1 polymer ?
#
loop_
_entity_poly.entity_id
_entity_poly.type
_entity_poly.pdbx_seq_one_letter_code
_entity_poly.pdbx_strand_id
1 'polypeptide(L)'
;MTKPNPVDPGSWMRRYKAGQHELVWEEMQVVGPQIRRSEVVGYAEEVALETMRRALANVETIVEELERLGFDFTHYTDGEDIPIPHRIEADHPDFMPTDEFESAYGTLPLSLKFWWKVVGHVQLMGAHPSGEEGLDALCVDGPDRGYIESQYEDWMDWHKEDPRQAGIFRLDIGPDDLHKDNVSGGPPYAIEIPCLTADARLLEEHHNTLFVNYLRLAFKWSGFPGLETHKSPPKDLLKIASKLQSI
;
A
#
# COMPACT_ATOMS: atom_id res chain seq x y z
N MET A 1 11.62 -17.79 30.61
CA MET A 1 10.96 -17.17 29.45
C MET A 1 9.47 -17.41 29.60
N THR A 2 8.75 -16.41 30.10
CA THR A 2 7.28 -16.43 30.15
C THR A 2 6.77 -16.46 28.72
N LYS A 3 5.95 -17.45 28.37
CA LYS A 3 5.19 -17.42 27.12
C LYS A 3 4.48 -16.07 27.04
N PRO A 4 4.50 -15.35 25.91
CA PRO A 4 3.64 -14.19 25.74
C PRO A 4 2.22 -14.63 26.09
N ASN A 5 1.50 -13.84 26.90
CA ASN A 5 0.09 -14.10 27.14
C ASN A 5 -0.58 -14.28 25.77
N PRO A 6 -1.41 -15.32 25.59
CA PRO A 6 -2.10 -15.52 24.32
C PRO A 6 -2.89 -14.25 24.03
N VAL A 7 -2.52 -13.61 22.92
CA VAL A 7 -3.23 -12.46 22.39
C VAL A 7 -4.69 -12.88 22.18
N ASP A 8 -5.63 -12.18 22.81
CA ASP A 8 -7.06 -12.40 22.62
C ASP A 8 -7.51 -11.67 21.35
N PRO A 9 -7.77 -12.37 20.22
CA PRO A 9 -8.14 -11.74 18.97
C PRO A 9 -9.44 -10.92 19.09
N GLY A 10 -10.35 -11.36 19.98
CA GLY A 10 -11.61 -10.66 20.25
C GLY A 10 -11.44 -9.27 20.86
N SER A 11 -10.24 -8.94 21.35
CA SER A 11 -9.91 -7.63 21.90
C SER A 11 -9.31 -6.65 20.89
N TRP A 12 -8.85 -7.13 19.73
CA TRP A 12 -8.07 -6.34 18.77
C TRP A 12 -8.79 -5.10 18.28
N MET A 13 -10.02 -5.24 17.77
CA MET A 13 -10.80 -4.11 17.25
C MET A 13 -11.02 -3.01 18.31
N ARG A 14 -11.34 -3.40 19.55
CA ARG A 14 -11.53 -2.44 20.65
C ARG A 14 -10.23 -1.67 20.95
N ARG A 15 -9.10 -2.36 20.98
CA ARG A 15 -7.78 -1.76 21.25
C ARG A 15 -7.30 -0.88 20.09
N TYR A 16 -7.53 -1.32 18.86
CA TYR A 16 -7.25 -0.57 17.65
C TYR A 16 -7.99 0.77 17.69
N LYS A 17 -9.31 0.76 17.95
CA LYS A 17 -10.11 1.99 18.12
C LYS A 17 -9.70 2.85 19.31
N ALA A 18 -9.02 2.27 20.31
CA ALA A 18 -8.47 3.00 21.45
C ALA A 18 -7.07 3.59 21.18
N GLY A 19 -6.57 3.52 19.95
CA GLY A 19 -5.29 4.11 19.53
C GLY A 19 -4.10 3.16 19.57
N GLN A 20 -4.29 1.87 19.85
CA GLN A 20 -3.20 0.88 19.88
C GLN A 20 -2.95 0.28 18.49
N HIS A 21 -2.86 1.13 17.46
CA HIS A 21 -2.88 0.69 16.07
C HIS A 21 -1.67 -0.20 15.72
N GLU A 22 -0.46 0.28 16.01
CA GLU A 22 0.79 -0.43 15.73
C GLU A 22 0.86 -1.74 16.52
N LEU A 23 0.54 -1.70 17.82
CA LEU A 23 0.58 -2.87 18.69
C LEU A 23 -0.40 -3.97 18.22
N VAL A 24 -1.60 -3.60 17.77
CA VAL A 24 -2.57 -4.57 17.24
C VAL A 24 -2.04 -5.21 15.95
N TRP A 25 -1.47 -4.41 15.03
CA TRP A 25 -0.90 -4.93 13.79
C TRP A 25 0.35 -5.81 14.03
N GLU A 26 1.21 -5.44 14.98
CA GLU A 26 2.35 -6.27 15.41
C GLU A 26 1.88 -7.63 15.95
N GLU A 27 0.86 -7.63 16.80
CA GLU A 27 0.28 -8.86 17.32
C GLU A 27 -0.33 -9.73 16.21
N MET A 28 -1.11 -9.13 15.30
CA MET A 28 -1.64 -9.82 14.12
C MET A 28 -0.52 -10.43 13.27
N GLN A 29 0.58 -9.69 13.07
CA GLN A 29 1.72 -10.18 12.32
C GLN A 29 2.44 -11.33 13.03
N VAL A 30 2.56 -11.29 14.35
CA VAL A 30 3.16 -12.37 15.17
C VAL A 30 2.35 -13.67 15.12
N VAL A 31 1.02 -13.60 14.96
CA VAL A 31 0.17 -14.79 14.74
C VAL A 31 0.59 -15.53 13.46
N GLY A 32 1.10 -14.81 12.46
CA GLY A 32 1.61 -15.37 11.22
C GLY A 32 0.49 -16.06 10.41
N PRO A 33 0.80 -17.16 9.69
CA PRO A 33 -0.19 -17.86 8.85
C PRO A 33 -1.43 -18.37 9.61
N GLN A 34 -1.37 -18.52 10.94
CA GLN A 34 -2.51 -18.97 11.73
C GLN A 34 -3.63 -17.94 11.81
N ILE A 35 -3.38 -16.70 11.35
CA ILE A 35 -4.40 -15.65 11.28
C ILE A 35 -5.55 -16.01 10.34
N ARG A 36 -5.34 -16.97 9.42
CA ARG A 36 -6.34 -17.46 8.46
C ARG A 36 -7.29 -18.52 9.04
N ARG A 37 -7.07 -18.98 10.27
CA ARG A 37 -7.96 -19.95 10.91
C ARG A 37 -9.31 -19.31 11.23
N SER A 38 -10.39 -20.10 11.16
CA SER A 38 -11.76 -19.60 11.36
C SER A 38 -12.00 -18.95 12.72
N GLU A 39 -11.22 -19.31 13.74
CA GLU A 39 -11.33 -18.71 15.09
C GLU A 39 -10.69 -17.33 15.21
N VAL A 40 -9.84 -16.93 14.26
CA VAL A 40 -9.02 -15.70 14.32
C VAL A 40 -9.34 -14.75 13.16
N VAL A 41 -9.57 -15.29 11.96
CA VAL A 41 -9.63 -14.52 10.71
C VAL A 41 -10.65 -13.38 10.76
N GLY A 42 -11.86 -13.62 11.28
CA GLY A 42 -12.89 -12.58 11.37
C GLY A 42 -12.45 -11.36 12.18
N TYR A 43 -11.74 -11.56 13.30
CA TYR A 43 -11.23 -10.45 14.11
C TYR A 43 -10.10 -9.68 13.41
N ALA A 44 -9.24 -10.38 12.68
CA ALA A 44 -8.16 -9.77 11.91
C ALA A 44 -8.70 -8.98 10.70
N GLU A 45 -9.68 -9.53 10.00
CA GLU A 45 -10.37 -8.88 8.89
C GLU A 45 -11.11 -7.62 9.34
N GLU A 46 -11.74 -7.64 10.52
CA GLU A 46 -12.35 -6.44 11.10
C GLU A 46 -11.32 -5.32 11.28
N VAL A 47 -10.15 -5.62 11.85
CA VAL A 47 -9.07 -4.63 12.03
C VAL A 47 -8.54 -4.13 10.70
N ALA A 48 -8.28 -5.03 9.75
CA ALA A 48 -7.81 -4.67 8.43
C ALA A 48 -8.83 -3.75 7.72
N LEU A 49 -10.12 -4.08 7.78
CA LEU A 49 -11.20 -3.27 7.21
C LEU A 49 -11.27 -1.87 7.83
N GLU A 50 -11.21 -1.75 9.16
CA GLU A 50 -11.19 -0.44 9.84
C GLU A 50 -9.92 0.37 9.49
N THR A 51 -8.77 -0.30 9.41
CA THR A 51 -7.50 0.32 9.01
C THR A 51 -7.64 0.95 7.61
N MET A 52 -8.19 0.20 6.66
CA MET A 52 -8.31 0.66 5.27
C MET A 52 -9.40 1.71 5.09
N ARG A 53 -10.45 1.72 5.92
CA ARG A 53 -11.42 2.84 5.94
C ARG A 53 -10.78 4.15 6.38
N ARG A 54 -9.89 4.10 7.38
CA ARG A 54 -9.13 5.27 7.83
C ARG A 54 -8.10 5.70 6.78
N ALA A 55 -7.44 4.74 6.14
CA ALA A 55 -6.54 5.01 5.03
C ALA A 55 -7.26 5.69 3.86
N LEU A 56 -8.45 5.23 3.48
CA LEU A 56 -9.28 5.87 2.46
C LEU A 56 -9.59 7.33 2.82
N ALA A 57 -10.07 7.58 4.04
CA ALA A 57 -10.35 8.94 4.51
C ALA A 57 -9.09 9.83 4.50
N ASN A 58 -7.91 9.27 4.78
CA ASN A 58 -6.65 9.99 4.69
C ASN A 58 -6.29 10.32 3.24
N VAL A 59 -6.42 9.37 2.31
CA VAL A 59 -6.20 9.58 0.88
C VAL A 59 -7.13 10.67 0.35
N GLU A 60 -8.42 10.62 0.69
CA GLU A 60 -9.41 11.64 0.31
C GLU A 60 -9.02 13.02 0.83
N THR A 61 -8.62 13.10 2.11
CA THR A 61 -8.14 14.36 2.71
C THR A 61 -6.88 14.88 2.01
N ILE A 62 -5.94 14.00 1.64
CA ILE A 62 -4.72 14.39 0.94
C ILE A 62 -5.06 14.95 -0.44
N VAL A 63 -5.87 14.24 -1.23
CA VAL A 63 -6.27 14.68 -2.58
C VAL A 63 -6.97 16.03 -2.52
N GLU A 64 -7.99 16.20 -1.66
CA GLU A 64 -8.72 17.47 -1.52
C GLU A 64 -7.80 18.64 -1.13
N GLU A 65 -6.80 18.41 -0.29
CA GLU A 65 -5.86 19.44 0.13
C GLU A 65 -4.82 19.75 -0.95
N LEU A 66 -4.36 18.74 -1.69
CA LEU A 66 -3.45 18.93 -2.82
C LEU A 66 -4.11 19.74 -3.94
N GLU A 67 -5.36 19.45 -4.28
CA GLU A 67 -6.13 20.25 -5.23
C GLU A 67 -6.24 21.72 -4.79
N ARG A 68 -6.46 21.98 -3.50
CA ARG A 68 -6.51 23.35 -2.95
C ARG A 68 -5.16 24.07 -3.00
N LEU A 69 -4.07 23.33 -2.91
CA LEU A 69 -2.72 23.86 -3.07
C LEU A 69 -2.34 24.08 -4.54
N GLY A 70 -3.15 23.58 -5.49
CA GLY A 70 -2.89 23.67 -6.92
C GLY A 70 -1.94 22.58 -7.43
N PHE A 71 -1.86 21.44 -6.73
CA PHE A 71 -1.10 20.28 -7.19
C PHE A 71 -1.66 19.77 -8.53
N ASP A 72 -0.76 19.46 -9.46
CA ASP A 72 -1.10 18.95 -10.78
C ASP A 72 -0.96 17.42 -10.82
N PHE A 73 -2.08 16.70 -10.78
CA PHE A 73 -2.11 15.23 -10.90
C PHE A 73 -2.01 14.71 -12.35
N THR A 74 -1.91 15.62 -13.32
CA THR A 74 -1.96 15.28 -14.75
C THR A 74 -0.59 15.33 -15.43
N HIS A 75 0.39 15.99 -14.82
CA HIS A 75 1.75 16.07 -15.35
C HIS A 75 2.81 15.80 -14.28
N TYR A 76 3.93 15.23 -14.71
CA TYR A 76 5.16 15.20 -13.94
C TYR A 76 5.77 16.61 -13.82
N THR A 77 6.81 16.76 -13.00
CA THR A 77 7.52 18.04 -12.82
C THR A 77 8.19 18.55 -14.10
N ASP A 78 8.53 17.66 -15.03
CA ASP A 78 9.07 18.00 -16.36
C ASP A 78 7.99 18.41 -17.39
N GLY A 79 6.70 18.27 -17.03
CA GLY A 79 5.55 18.62 -17.85
C GLY A 79 5.05 17.51 -18.77
N GLU A 80 5.58 16.29 -18.70
CA GLU A 80 5.03 15.14 -19.42
C GLU A 80 3.73 14.63 -18.78
N ASP A 81 2.83 14.09 -19.60
CA ASP A 81 1.53 13.59 -19.16
C ASP A 81 1.67 12.35 -18.26
N ILE A 82 0.92 12.31 -17.16
CA ILE A 82 0.74 11.10 -16.35
C ILE A 82 -0.43 10.31 -16.95
N PRO A 83 -0.21 9.09 -17.47
CA PRO A 83 -1.23 8.37 -18.25
C PRO A 83 -2.29 7.67 -17.39
N ILE A 84 -2.22 7.79 -16.06
CA ILE A 84 -3.04 7.04 -15.12
C ILE A 84 -3.79 8.02 -14.21
N PRO A 85 -5.12 7.86 -14.01
CA PRO A 85 -5.87 8.66 -13.05
C PRO A 85 -5.34 8.52 -11.62
N HIS A 86 -5.29 9.62 -10.87
CA HIS A 86 -4.78 9.64 -9.50
C HIS A 86 -5.59 8.78 -8.50
N ARG A 87 -6.83 8.42 -8.86
CA ARG A 87 -7.70 7.54 -8.07
C ARG A 87 -8.63 6.74 -8.97
N ILE A 88 -8.77 5.45 -8.67
CA ILE A 88 -9.80 4.58 -9.22
C ILE A 88 -10.37 3.75 -8.07
N GLU A 89 -11.69 3.82 -7.89
CA GLU A 89 -12.38 3.14 -6.78
C GLU A 89 -12.29 1.62 -6.87
N ALA A 90 -12.40 0.97 -5.71
CA ALA A 90 -12.35 -0.48 -5.57
C ALA A 90 -13.39 -1.27 -6.40
N ASP A 91 -14.50 -0.64 -6.78
CA ASP A 91 -15.60 -1.24 -7.53
C ASP A 91 -15.55 -0.95 -9.04
N HIS A 92 -14.44 -0.39 -9.54
CA HIS A 92 -14.25 -0.15 -10.97
C HIS A 92 -14.31 -1.46 -11.77
N PRO A 93 -14.97 -1.50 -12.95
CA PRO A 93 -15.17 -2.73 -13.72
C PRO A 93 -13.89 -3.44 -14.17
N ASP A 94 -12.79 -2.69 -14.33
CA ASP A 94 -11.50 -3.24 -14.74
C ASP A 94 -10.72 -3.86 -13.56
N PHE A 95 -11.20 -3.69 -12.33
CA PHE A 95 -10.55 -4.28 -11.16
C PHE A 95 -10.98 -5.72 -10.97
N MET A 96 -9.98 -6.59 -10.87
CA MET A 96 -10.21 -7.97 -10.48
C MET A 96 -10.64 -8.03 -9.00
N PRO A 97 -11.80 -8.65 -8.68
CA PRO A 97 -12.19 -8.88 -7.30
C PRO A 97 -11.13 -9.69 -6.56
N THR A 98 -10.78 -9.31 -5.33
CA THR A 98 -9.66 -9.96 -4.62
C THR A 98 -9.87 -11.46 -4.39
N ASP A 99 -11.11 -11.92 -4.23
CA ASP A 99 -11.39 -13.34 -4.02
C ASP A 99 -11.19 -14.15 -5.33
N GLU A 100 -11.38 -13.50 -6.48
CA GLU A 100 -10.99 -14.04 -7.78
C GLU A 100 -9.46 -14.07 -7.91
N PHE A 101 -8.78 -12.95 -7.59
CA PHE A 101 -7.32 -12.88 -7.57
C PHE A 101 -6.72 -14.01 -6.71
N GLU A 102 -7.19 -14.17 -5.47
CA GLU A 102 -6.65 -15.18 -4.54
C GLU A 102 -6.87 -16.62 -5.05
N SER A 103 -7.93 -16.85 -5.83
CA SER A 103 -8.21 -18.14 -6.45
C SER A 103 -7.28 -18.46 -7.63
N ALA A 104 -6.81 -17.43 -8.35
CA ALA A 104 -5.98 -17.58 -9.54
C ALA A 104 -4.48 -17.53 -9.24
N TYR A 105 -4.04 -16.60 -8.38
CA TYR A 105 -2.61 -16.26 -8.21
C TYR A 105 -2.07 -16.52 -6.81
N GLY A 106 -2.95 -16.75 -5.83
CA GLY A 106 -2.57 -17.08 -4.46
C GLY A 106 -3.01 -16.04 -3.42
N THR A 107 -2.98 -16.45 -2.15
CA THR A 107 -3.51 -15.67 -1.02
C THR A 107 -2.77 -14.33 -0.85
N LEU A 108 -3.54 -13.25 -0.70
CA LEU A 108 -3.03 -11.91 -0.42
C LEU A 108 -2.83 -11.72 1.09
N PRO A 109 -1.85 -10.92 1.55
CA PRO A 109 -1.85 -10.47 2.94
C PRO A 109 -3.14 -9.68 3.23
N LEU A 110 -3.64 -9.72 4.47
CA LEU A 110 -4.89 -9.03 4.81
C LEU A 110 -4.80 -7.53 4.50
N SER A 111 -3.64 -6.92 4.70
CA SER A 111 -3.40 -5.51 4.40
C SER A 111 -3.70 -5.16 2.94
N LEU A 112 -3.08 -5.84 1.96
CA LEU A 112 -3.32 -5.58 0.54
C LEU A 112 -4.72 -6.00 0.09
N LYS A 113 -5.24 -7.13 0.60
CA LYS A 113 -6.61 -7.58 0.30
C LYS A 113 -7.64 -6.50 0.67
N PHE A 114 -7.55 -5.95 1.87
CA PHE A 114 -8.49 -4.93 2.31
C PHE A 114 -8.19 -3.55 1.74
N TRP A 115 -6.93 -3.25 1.38
CA TRP A 115 -6.61 -2.04 0.63
C TRP A 115 -7.37 -2.03 -0.70
N TRP A 116 -7.25 -3.07 -1.52
CA TRP A 116 -7.96 -3.14 -2.79
C TRP A 116 -9.48 -3.20 -2.64
N LYS A 117 -10.02 -3.85 -1.60
CA LYS A 117 -11.47 -3.88 -1.35
C LYS A 117 -12.08 -2.54 -0.92
N VAL A 118 -11.28 -1.64 -0.32
CA VAL A 118 -11.80 -0.43 0.35
C VAL A 118 -11.28 0.84 -0.31
N VAL A 119 -9.99 0.90 -0.60
CA VAL A 119 -9.29 2.08 -1.11
C VAL A 119 -9.21 2.06 -2.64
N GLY A 120 -8.93 0.88 -3.22
CA GLY A 120 -8.73 0.74 -4.66
C GLY A 120 -7.33 1.17 -5.12
N HIS A 121 -7.26 1.80 -6.29
CA HIS A 121 -6.02 2.36 -6.84
C HIS A 121 -5.81 3.78 -6.34
N VAL A 122 -4.58 4.08 -5.92
CA VAL A 122 -4.14 5.41 -5.52
C VAL A 122 -2.85 5.74 -6.24
N GLN A 123 -2.79 6.93 -6.83
CA GLN A 123 -1.64 7.40 -7.59
C GLN A 123 -1.46 8.90 -7.35
N LEU A 124 -0.59 9.26 -6.40
CA LEU A 124 -0.34 10.66 -6.04
C LEU A 124 0.81 11.32 -6.82
N MET A 125 1.33 10.67 -7.88
CA MET A 125 2.27 11.30 -8.82
C MET A 125 1.67 12.60 -9.36
N GLY A 126 2.55 13.57 -9.59
CA GLY A 126 2.17 14.88 -10.05
C GLY A 126 3.20 15.93 -9.68
N ALA A 127 2.85 17.18 -9.95
CA ALA A 127 3.73 18.31 -9.69
C ALA A 127 3.14 19.24 -8.61
N HIS A 128 3.93 19.50 -7.56
CA HIS A 128 3.64 20.59 -6.63
C HIS A 128 4.00 21.94 -7.29
N PRO A 129 3.24 23.03 -7.08
CA PRO A 129 3.54 24.33 -7.70
C PRO A 129 4.92 24.94 -7.39
N SER A 130 5.58 24.48 -6.32
CA SER A 130 6.96 24.89 -6.03
C SER A 130 8.02 24.14 -6.85
N GLY A 131 7.65 23.07 -7.56
CA GLY A 131 8.53 22.27 -8.38
C GLY A 131 9.46 21.36 -7.58
N GLU A 132 9.05 20.88 -6.40
CA GLU A 132 9.84 19.89 -5.69
C GLU A 132 9.80 18.54 -6.40
N GLU A 133 10.94 17.87 -6.45
CA GLU A 133 11.17 16.52 -6.99
C GLU A 133 11.53 15.56 -5.85
N GLY A 134 11.54 14.25 -6.11
CA GLY A 134 11.94 13.25 -5.11
C GLY A 134 10.90 13.10 -3.99
N LEU A 135 9.64 13.39 -4.29
CA LEU A 135 8.56 13.34 -3.28
C LEU A 135 8.19 11.90 -2.92
N ASP A 136 8.50 10.94 -3.79
CA ASP A 136 8.14 9.52 -3.65
C ASP A 136 6.64 9.37 -3.36
N ALA A 137 5.81 9.88 -4.25
CA ALA A 137 4.37 9.93 -4.04
C ALA A 137 3.74 8.55 -3.71
N LEU A 138 2.73 8.54 -2.84
CA LEU A 138 2.02 7.32 -2.50
C LEU A 138 1.31 6.77 -3.74
N CYS A 139 1.76 5.61 -4.17
CA CYS A 139 1.18 4.85 -5.27
C CYS A 139 0.87 3.44 -4.76
N VAL A 140 -0.37 2.99 -4.95
CA VAL A 140 -0.76 1.59 -4.78
C VAL A 140 -1.68 1.23 -5.93
N ASP A 141 -1.16 0.44 -6.87
CA ASP A 141 -1.88 0.06 -8.07
C ASP A 141 -3.01 -0.91 -7.74
N GLY A 142 -4.18 -0.68 -8.35
CA GLY A 142 -5.31 -1.60 -8.28
C GLY A 142 -5.02 -2.89 -9.06
N PRO A 143 -5.78 -3.96 -8.80
CA PRO A 143 -5.58 -5.26 -9.44
C PRO A 143 -6.17 -5.26 -10.86
N ASP A 144 -5.57 -4.52 -11.78
CA ASP A 144 -5.96 -4.54 -13.20
C ASP A 144 -5.77 -5.96 -13.78
N ARG A 145 -6.83 -6.50 -14.37
CA ARG A 145 -6.82 -7.89 -14.85
C ARG A 145 -5.72 -8.16 -15.86
N GLY A 146 -5.60 -7.32 -16.88
CA GLY A 146 -4.66 -7.53 -17.98
C GLY A 146 -3.22 -7.45 -17.50
N TYR A 147 -2.94 -6.48 -16.61
CA TYR A 147 -1.62 -6.31 -16.04
C TYR A 147 -1.22 -7.47 -15.12
N ILE A 148 -2.12 -7.91 -14.23
CA ILE A 148 -1.86 -9.05 -13.33
C ILE A 148 -1.67 -10.35 -14.12
N GLU A 149 -2.52 -10.60 -15.12
CA GLU A 149 -2.40 -11.79 -15.99
C GLU A 149 -1.03 -11.81 -16.68
N SER A 150 -0.62 -10.68 -17.29
CA SER A 150 0.68 -10.55 -17.94
C SER A 150 1.85 -10.79 -16.98
N GLN A 151 1.85 -10.15 -15.80
CA GLN A 151 2.92 -10.33 -14.81
C GLN A 151 3.04 -11.79 -14.36
N TYR A 152 1.90 -12.45 -14.14
CA TYR A 152 1.90 -13.82 -13.68
C TYR A 152 2.35 -14.80 -14.77
N GLU A 153 1.96 -14.58 -16.03
CA GLU A 153 2.42 -15.37 -17.18
C GLU A 153 3.94 -15.26 -17.36
N ASP A 154 4.49 -14.04 -17.29
CA ASP A 154 5.93 -13.80 -17.37
C ASP A 154 6.70 -14.52 -16.24
N TRP A 155 6.21 -14.40 -15.00
CA TRP A 155 6.79 -15.13 -13.87
C TRP A 155 6.67 -16.65 -14.04
N MET A 156 5.53 -17.15 -14.50
CA MET A 156 5.31 -18.58 -14.73
C MET A 156 6.25 -19.14 -15.78
N ASP A 157 6.50 -18.42 -16.87
CA ASP A 157 7.42 -18.84 -17.92
C ASP A 157 8.86 -18.84 -17.40
N TRP A 158 9.28 -17.81 -16.68
CA TRP A 158 10.59 -17.81 -16.03
C TRP A 158 10.72 -18.93 -14.99
N HIS A 159 9.68 -19.19 -14.20
CA HIS A 159 9.67 -20.23 -13.18
C HIS A 159 9.76 -21.64 -13.80
N LYS A 160 9.20 -21.86 -14.99
CA LYS A 160 9.38 -23.13 -15.73
C LYS A 160 10.83 -23.33 -16.18
N GLU A 161 11.52 -22.26 -16.56
CA GLU A 161 12.90 -22.29 -17.05
C GLU A 161 13.93 -22.41 -15.91
N ASP A 162 13.83 -21.58 -14.87
CA ASP A 162 14.69 -21.63 -13.67
C ASP A 162 13.90 -21.31 -12.38
N PRO A 163 13.28 -22.33 -11.75
CA PRO A 163 12.50 -22.15 -10.53
C PRO A 163 13.29 -21.53 -9.37
N ARG A 164 14.61 -21.74 -9.32
CA ARG A 164 15.44 -21.23 -8.21
C ARG A 164 15.68 -19.74 -8.34
N GLN A 165 15.84 -19.27 -9.57
CA GLN A 165 16.07 -17.85 -9.83
C GLN A 165 14.76 -17.06 -9.84
N ALA A 166 13.69 -17.61 -10.42
CA ALA A 166 12.37 -16.98 -10.47
C ALA A 166 11.76 -16.80 -9.08
N GLY A 167 12.01 -17.74 -8.15
CA GLY A 167 11.54 -17.63 -6.78
C GLY A 167 10.00 -17.63 -6.65
N ILE A 168 9.50 -16.93 -5.63
CA ILE A 168 8.07 -16.74 -5.36
C ILE A 168 7.56 -15.62 -6.29
N PHE A 169 6.30 -15.72 -6.73
CA PHE A 169 5.68 -14.66 -7.53
C PHE A 169 5.73 -13.32 -6.79
N ARG A 170 6.34 -12.33 -7.44
CA ARG A 170 6.40 -10.95 -6.97
C ARG A 170 5.32 -10.18 -7.70
N LEU A 171 4.34 -9.73 -6.94
CA LEU A 171 3.24 -8.90 -7.40
C LEU A 171 3.68 -7.45 -7.29
N ASP A 172 3.83 -6.77 -8.43
CA ASP A 172 4.06 -5.33 -8.45
C ASP A 172 2.79 -4.60 -7.98
N ILE A 173 2.97 -3.64 -7.08
CA ILE A 173 1.88 -2.86 -6.48
C ILE A 173 2.09 -1.35 -6.58
N GLY A 174 3.14 -0.90 -7.25
CA GLY A 174 3.38 0.52 -7.53
C GLY A 174 4.77 0.76 -8.13
N PRO A 175 4.98 1.89 -8.83
CA PRO A 175 6.30 2.29 -9.31
C PRO A 175 7.27 2.54 -8.15
N ASP A 176 8.58 2.48 -8.43
CA ASP A 176 9.59 2.96 -7.50
C ASP A 176 9.63 4.49 -7.39
N ASP A 177 10.46 5.01 -6.49
CA ASP A 177 10.57 6.43 -6.18
C ASP A 177 11.04 7.27 -7.36
N LEU A 178 11.91 6.74 -8.23
CA LEU A 178 12.42 7.46 -9.41
C LEU A 178 11.40 7.49 -10.54
N HIS A 179 10.72 6.36 -10.81
CA HIS A 179 9.67 6.33 -11.84
C HIS A 179 8.51 7.29 -11.52
N LYS A 180 8.30 7.61 -10.24
CA LYS A 180 7.31 8.61 -9.82
C LYS A 180 7.64 10.04 -10.22
N ASP A 181 8.91 10.30 -10.53
CA ASP A 181 9.41 11.58 -11.04
C ASP A 181 9.75 11.50 -12.55
N ASN A 182 9.19 10.52 -13.28
CA ASN A 182 9.49 10.25 -14.70
C ASN A 182 10.97 9.94 -14.99
N VAL A 183 11.71 9.48 -13.98
CA VAL A 183 13.11 9.06 -14.12
C VAL A 183 13.16 7.55 -14.22
N SER A 184 13.97 7.03 -15.16
CA SER A 184 14.19 5.58 -15.25
C SER A 184 14.74 5.05 -13.93
N GLY A 185 13.93 4.20 -13.29
CA GLY A 185 14.12 3.77 -11.92
C GLY A 185 14.59 2.33 -11.76
N GLY A 186 14.36 1.83 -10.56
CA GLY A 186 14.63 0.46 -10.15
C GLY A 186 13.49 -0.50 -10.51
N PRO A 187 13.48 -1.70 -9.90
CA PRO A 187 12.30 -2.54 -9.92
C PRO A 187 11.15 -1.87 -9.13
N PRO A 188 9.88 -2.08 -9.53
CA PRO A 188 8.71 -1.55 -8.85
C PRO A 188 8.60 -2.09 -7.41
N TYR A 189 7.82 -1.38 -6.60
CA TYR A 189 7.47 -1.83 -5.26
C TYR A 189 6.58 -3.06 -5.36
N ALA A 190 6.93 -4.12 -4.63
CA ALA A 190 6.31 -5.42 -4.82
C ALA A 190 6.01 -6.14 -3.50
N ILE A 191 5.12 -7.13 -3.56
CA ILE A 191 4.82 -8.06 -2.47
C ILE A 191 4.93 -9.51 -3.01
N GLU A 192 5.52 -10.41 -2.22
CA GLU A 192 5.53 -11.84 -2.55
C GLU A 192 4.17 -12.48 -2.26
N ILE A 193 3.62 -13.21 -3.23
CA ILE A 193 2.35 -13.95 -3.16
C ILE A 193 2.62 -15.42 -3.53
N PRO A 194 2.05 -16.41 -2.79
CA PRO A 194 1.07 -16.28 -1.72
C PRO A 194 1.65 -15.81 -0.38
N CYS A 195 0.89 -14.99 0.34
CA CYS A 195 1.22 -14.48 1.68
C CYS A 195 0.04 -14.67 2.65
N LEU A 196 0.23 -15.57 3.63
CA LEU A 196 -0.83 -15.98 4.56
C LEU A 196 -0.94 -15.08 5.81
N THR A 197 -0.06 -14.10 5.97
CA THR A 197 0.04 -13.25 7.17
C THR A 197 -0.94 -12.06 7.14
N ALA A 198 -0.95 -11.28 8.21
CA ALA A 198 -1.73 -10.05 8.31
C ALA A 198 -1.21 -8.99 7.33
N ASP A 199 0.11 -8.82 7.30
CA ASP A 199 0.80 -7.86 6.46
C ASP A 199 1.98 -8.52 5.75
N ALA A 200 2.49 -7.87 4.70
CA ALA A 200 3.64 -8.35 3.94
C ALA A 200 4.76 -7.30 3.93
N ARG A 201 5.99 -7.77 3.74
CA ARG A 201 7.13 -6.89 3.48
C ARG A 201 6.94 -6.25 2.11
N LEU A 202 7.12 -4.94 2.08
CA LEU A 202 7.19 -4.19 0.84
C LEU A 202 8.62 -4.33 0.29
N LEU A 203 8.73 -4.99 -0.86
CA LEU A 203 9.99 -5.22 -1.55
C LEU A 203 10.36 -4.02 -2.41
N GLU A 204 11.66 -3.84 -2.65
CA GLU A 204 12.25 -2.79 -3.48
C GLU A 204 12.02 -1.34 -2.99
N GLU A 205 11.20 -1.17 -1.96
CA GLU A 205 11.05 0.05 -1.18
C GLU A 205 12.16 0.15 -0.11
N HIS A 206 12.77 1.33 0.02
CA HIS A 206 14.03 1.54 0.73
C HIS A 206 13.93 1.52 2.27
N HIS A 207 12.74 1.76 2.85
CA HIS A 207 12.55 1.69 4.30
C HIS A 207 12.56 0.26 4.84
N ASN A 208 12.50 -0.76 3.97
CA ASN A 208 12.55 -2.18 4.33
C ASN A 208 11.54 -2.53 5.44
N THR A 209 10.27 -2.18 5.18
CA THR A 209 9.19 -2.26 6.15
C THR A 209 8.02 -3.10 5.65
N LEU A 210 6.97 -3.22 6.47
CA LEU A 210 5.72 -3.86 6.07
C LEU A 210 4.80 -2.84 5.40
N PHE A 211 3.90 -3.30 4.53
CA PHE A 211 3.03 -2.41 3.75
C PHE A 211 2.22 -1.43 4.62
N VAL A 212 1.63 -1.86 5.75
CA VAL A 212 0.89 -0.93 6.63
C VAL A 212 1.82 0.10 7.29
N ASN A 213 3.04 -0.29 7.62
CA ASN A 213 4.03 0.66 8.14
C ASN A 213 4.48 1.68 7.09
N TYR A 214 4.58 1.26 5.82
CA TYR A 214 4.81 2.17 4.71
C TYR A 214 3.64 3.16 4.55
N LEU A 215 2.39 2.71 4.65
CA LEU A 215 1.23 3.61 4.64
C LEU A 215 1.27 4.63 5.79
N ARG A 216 1.64 4.19 7.01
CA ARG A 216 1.83 5.10 8.16
C ARG A 216 2.89 6.17 7.85
N LEU A 217 4.00 5.76 7.24
CA LEU A 217 5.06 6.68 6.84
C LEU A 217 4.58 7.65 5.77
N ALA A 218 3.89 7.16 4.74
CA ALA A 218 3.32 8.01 3.69
C ALA A 218 2.37 9.05 4.29
N PHE A 219 1.43 8.64 5.15
CA PHE A 219 0.52 9.57 5.80
C PHE A 219 1.22 10.54 6.77
N LYS A 220 2.27 10.10 7.47
CA LYS A 220 3.10 11.01 8.29
C LYS A 220 3.69 12.15 7.44
N TRP A 221 3.96 11.89 6.16
CA TRP A 221 4.47 12.86 5.19
C TRP A 221 3.43 13.26 4.14
N SER A 222 2.15 13.25 4.50
CA SER A 222 1.06 13.77 3.64
C SER A 222 0.92 13.10 2.27
N GLY A 223 1.32 11.83 2.16
CA GLY A 223 1.34 11.07 0.91
C GLY A 223 2.70 11.06 0.21
N PHE A 224 3.74 11.67 0.78
CA PHE A 224 5.05 11.84 0.14
C PHE A 224 6.22 11.43 1.07
N PRO A 225 6.43 10.12 1.31
CA PRO A 225 7.55 9.61 2.11
C PRO A 225 8.91 10.26 1.83
N GLY A 226 9.21 10.60 0.56
CA GLY A 226 10.47 11.22 0.15
C GLY A 226 10.77 12.56 0.83
N LEU A 227 9.74 13.25 1.36
CA LEU A 227 9.90 14.46 2.16
C LEU A 227 10.75 14.26 3.43
N GLU A 228 10.93 13.02 3.89
CA GLU A 228 11.78 12.76 5.06
C GLU A 228 13.25 13.12 4.86
N THR A 229 13.71 13.05 3.62
CA THR A 229 15.11 13.34 3.24
C THR A 229 15.30 14.79 2.80
N HIS A 230 14.21 15.53 2.62
CA HIS A 230 14.26 16.92 2.19
C HIS A 230 14.84 17.82 3.27
N LYS A 231 15.83 18.65 2.91
CA LYS A 231 16.44 19.63 3.84
C LYS A 231 15.45 20.71 4.28
N SER A 232 14.46 21.01 3.45
CA SER A 232 13.46 22.07 3.69
C SER A 232 12.14 21.69 3.00
N PRO A 233 11.39 20.71 3.55
CA PRO A 233 10.16 20.24 2.94
C PRO A 233 9.11 21.36 2.85
N PRO A 234 8.27 21.38 1.80
CA PRO A 234 7.19 22.35 1.65
C PRO A 234 6.24 22.35 2.84
N LYS A 235 6.12 23.50 3.51
CA LYS A 235 5.38 23.62 4.78
C LYS A 235 3.88 23.43 4.62
N ASP A 236 3.35 23.72 3.45
CA ASP A 236 1.97 23.45 3.05
C ASP A 236 1.70 21.95 2.98
N LEU A 237 2.56 21.17 2.32
CA LEU A 237 2.45 19.70 2.32
C LEU A 237 2.50 19.15 3.75
N LEU A 238 3.43 19.60 4.60
CA LEU A 238 3.52 19.14 6.00
C LEU A 238 2.27 19.43 6.85
N LYS A 239 1.46 20.43 6.50
CA LYS A 239 0.24 20.75 7.26
C LYS A 239 -0.86 19.71 7.03
N ILE A 240 -0.87 19.03 5.89
CA ILE A 240 -1.91 18.03 5.57
C ILE A 240 -1.88 16.89 6.58
N ALA A 241 -0.69 16.38 6.95
CA ALA A 241 -0.51 15.30 7.93
C ALA A 241 -1.24 15.52 9.26
N SER A 242 -1.39 16.78 9.71
CA SER A 242 -2.11 17.11 10.95
C SER A 242 -3.62 16.84 10.91
N LYS A 243 -4.18 16.64 9.71
CA LYS A 243 -5.60 16.35 9.46
C LYS A 243 -5.88 14.84 9.35
N LEU A 244 -4.82 14.03 9.25
CA LEU A 244 -4.94 12.62 8.95
C LEU A 244 -5.17 11.78 10.21
N GLN A 245 -5.92 10.71 10.05
CA GLN A 245 -6.18 9.72 11.07
C GLN A 245 -4.99 8.77 11.20
N SER A 246 -4.66 8.36 12.42
CA SER A 246 -3.73 7.25 12.64
C SER A 246 -4.36 5.92 12.20
N ILE A 247 -3.53 5.06 11.62
CA ILE A 247 -3.89 3.72 11.12
C ILE A 247 -2.99 2.63 11.69
#